data_AF-A0A924UGK6-F1
#
_entry.id   AF-A0A924UGK6-F1
#
_cell.length_a   1.000
_cell.length_b   1.000
_cell.length_c   1.000
_cell.angle_alpha   90.00
_cell.angle_beta   90.00
_cell.angle_gamma   90.00
#
_symmetry.space_group_name_H-M   'P 1'
#
loop_
_entity.id
_entity.type
_entity.pdbx_description
1 polymer ?
#
loop_
_entity_poly.entity_id
_entity_poly.type
_entity_poly.pdbx_seq_one_letter_code
_entity_poly.pdbx_strand_id
1 'polypeptide(L)'
;LIAFLRAPTEPDRWLLSAPLAIFAGWLTAAATVSTGLVMSGYGVMSNTATALTLLGVVAVLALWVQSRRPAMPIYGATVVWALLGIVAANWLDLQPVAIAALAGAVVLAVLTLVMAIRKA
;
A
#
# COMPACT_ATOMS: atom_id res chain seq x y z
N LEU A 1 -7.20 5.05 7.97
CA LEU A 1 -7.69 5.55 6.65
C LEU A 1 -8.59 6.78 6.77
N ILE A 2 -9.70 6.72 7.52
CA ILE A 2 -10.67 7.84 7.64
C ILE A 2 -10.01 9.15 8.08
N ALA A 3 -9.11 9.11 9.08
CA ALA A 3 -8.39 10.29 9.55
C ALA A 3 -7.61 10.99 8.42
N PHE A 4 -6.83 10.24 7.64
CA PHE A 4 -6.10 10.79 6.48
C PHE A 4 -7.04 11.35 5.40
N LEU A 5 -8.14 10.66 5.11
CA LEU A 5 -9.11 11.11 4.09
C LEU A 5 -9.82 12.41 4.49
N ARG A 6 -9.96 12.68 5.80
CA ARG A 6 -10.58 13.90 6.33
C ARG A 6 -9.59 15.04 6.60
N ALA A 7 -8.29 14.77 6.67
CA ALA A 7 -7.29 15.77 6.98
C ALA A 7 -7.21 16.84 5.88
N PRO A 8 -7.20 18.15 6.21
CA PRO A 8 -7.07 19.22 5.22
C PRO A 8 -5.68 19.22 4.58
N THR A 9 -5.62 19.40 3.26
CA THR A 9 -4.33 19.46 2.54
C THR A 9 -3.63 20.80 2.74
N GLU A 10 -4.39 21.89 2.83
CA GLU A 10 -3.91 23.22 3.17
C GLU A 10 -4.79 23.79 4.29
N PRO A 11 -4.22 24.50 5.27
CA PRO A 11 -2.80 24.90 5.40
C PRO A 11 -1.87 23.80 5.97
N ASP A 12 -2.41 22.78 6.65
CA ASP A 12 -1.63 21.86 7.48
C ASP A 12 -1.07 20.63 6.75
N ARG A 13 -0.52 20.85 5.54
CA ARG A 13 -0.01 19.76 4.69
C ARG A 13 1.02 18.91 5.40
N TRP A 14 2.01 19.56 5.99
CA TRP A 14 3.21 18.91 6.52
C TRP A 14 3.09 18.52 8.00
N LEU A 15 2.27 19.23 8.77
CA LEU A 15 2.11 18.98 10.20
C LEU A 15 1.00 17.97 10.51
N LEU A 16 0.02 17.81 9.62
CA LEU A 16 -1.12 16.91 9.83
C LEU A 16 -1.29 15.90 8.70
N SER A 17 -1.51 16.39 7.48
CA SER A 17 -1.90 15.53 6.35
C SER A 17 -0.80 14.55 5.92
N ALA A 18 0.47 15.00 5.86
CA ALA A 18 1.60 14.16 5.47
C ALA A 18 1.92 13.07 6.52
N PRO A 19 2.04 13.35 7.83
CA PRO A 19 2.19 12.31 8.84
C PRO A 19 1.05 11.28 8.82
N LEU A 20 -0.20 11.74 8.65
CA LEU A 20 -1.35 10.85 8.50
C LEU A 20 -1.29 10.01 7.22
N ALA A 21 -0.81 10.57 6.10
CA ALA A 21 -0.63 9.84 4.85
C ALA A 21 0.39 8.71 4.99
N ILE A 22 1.53 9.00 5.61
CA ILE A 22 2.59 8.01 5.88
C ILE A 22 2.04 6.90 6.79
N PHE A 23 1.47 7.29 7.93
CA PHE A 23 0.92 6.31 8.87
C PHE A 23 -0.17 5.44 8.24
N ALA A 24 -1.10 6.06 7.49
CA ALA A 24 -2.16 5.34 6.79
C ALA A 24 -1.62 4.39 5.71
N GLY A 25 -0.62 4.82 4.94
CA GLY A 25 0.01 4.00 3.90
C GLY A 25 0.68 2.78 4.49
N TRP A 26 1.51 2.97 5.51
CA TRP A 26 2.20 1.87 6.20
C TRP A 26 1.22 0.90 6.84
N LEU A 27 0.21 1.41 7.54
CA LEU A 27 -0.80 0.58 8.21
C LEU A 27 -1.65 -0.24 7.21
N THR A 28 -1.89 0.27 6.00
CA THR A 28 -2.62 -0.45 4.95
C THR A 28 -1.91 -1.75 4.57
N ALA A 29 -0.60 -1.68 4.33
CA ALA A 29 0.20 -2.86 4.00
C ALA A 29 0.34 -3.80 5.22
N ALA A 30 0.75 -3.26 6.37
CA ALA A 30 1.02 -4.06 7.57
C ALA A 30 -0.20 -4.83 8.09
N ALA A 31 -1.38 -4.20 8.12
CA ALA A 31 -2.61 -4.86 8.56
C ALA A 31 -3.00 -6.02 7.64
N THR A 32 -2.81 -5.84 6.34
CA THR A 32 -3.12 -6.86 5.33
C THR A 32 -2.13 -8.02 5.42
N VAL A 33 -0.81 -7.75 5.52
CA VAL A 33 0.19 -8.80 5.74
C VAL A 33 -0.09 -9.59 7.04
N SER A 34 -0.42 -8.90 8.13
CA SER A 34 -0.75 -9.55 9.42
C SER A 34 -1.97 -10.46 9.31
N THR A 35 -3.00 -10.01 8.59
CA THR A 35 -4.20 -10.83 8.31
C THR A 35 -3.83 -12.10 7.55
N GLY A 36 -2.89 -11.99 6.59
CA GLY A 36 -2.42 -13.12 5.81
C GLY A 36 -1.63 -14.12 6.62
N LEU A 37 -0.78 -13.61 7.52
CA LEU A 37 -0.04 -14.46 8.45
C LEU A 37 -0.99 -15.28 9.33
N VAL A 38 -2.06 -14.66 9.83
CA VAL A 38 -3.09 -15.34 10.63
C VAL A 38 -3.85 -16.37 9.78
N MET A 39 -4.35 -16.00 8.60
CA MET A 39 -5.08 -16.91 7.73
C MET A 39 -4.26 -18.14 7.35
N SER A 40 -2.99 -17.94 6.98
CA SER A 40 -2.09 -19.03 6.63
C SER A 40 -1.71 -19.88 7.84
N GLY A 41 -1.50 -19.24 9.01
CA GLY A 41 -1.18 -19.92 10.26
C GLY A 41 -2.29 -20.85 10.75
N TYR A 42 -3.56 -20.51 10.51
CA TYR A 42 -4.71 -21.39 10.78
C TYR A 42 -5.01 -22.39 9.67
N GLY A 43 -4.21 -22.41 8.58
CA GLY A 43 -4.37 -23.36 7.48
C GLY A 43 -5.56 -23.08 6.56
N VAL A 44 -6.11 -21.86 6.55
CA VAL A 44 -7.24 -21.47 5.68
C VAL A 44 -6.84 -21.55 4.20
N MET A 45 -5.62 -21.12 3.88
CA MET A 45 -5.02 -21.12 2.54
C MET A 45 -3.52 -21.36 2.67
N SER A 46 -2.84 -21.74 1.58
CA SER A 46 -1.37 -21.87 1.59
C SER A 46 -0.69 -20.50 1.74
N ASN A 47 0.57 -20.48 2.18
CA ASN A 47 1.37 -19.26 2.33
C ASN A 47 1.34 -18.39 1.05
N THR A 48 1.61 -19.02 -0.10
CA THR A 48 1.64 -18.33 -1.39
C THR A 48 0.26 -17.82 -1.81
N ALA A 49 -0.78 -18.64 -1.68
CA ALA A 49 -2.13 -18.24 -2.07
C ALA A 49 -2.65 -17.09 -1.20
N THR A 50 -2.38 -17.14 0.10
CA THR A 50 -2.73 -16.07 1.04
C THR A 50 -1.99 -14.78 0.71
N ALA A 51 -0.68 -14.86 0.49
CA ALA A 51 0.15 -13.70 0.16
C ALA A 51 -0.31 -13.01 -1.14
N LEU A 52 -0.56 -13.79 -2.21
CA LEU A 52 -1.04 -13.24 -3.49
C LEU A 52 -2.43 -12.60 -3.36
N THR A 53 -3.34 -13.26 -2.64
CA THR A 53 -4.70 -12.74 -2.40
C THR A 53 -4.64 -11.40 -1.68
N LEU A 54 -3.83 -11.32 -0.64
CA LEU A 54 -3.73 -10.13 0.19
C LEU A 54 -2.89 -9.02 -0.44
N LEU A 55 -1.93 -9.33 -1.32
CA LEU A 55 -1.33 -8.33 -2.20
C LEU A 55 -2.36 -7.67 -3.12
N GLY A 56 -3.31 -8.46 -3.65
CA GLY A 56 -4.45 -7.93 -4.40
C GLY A 56 -5.31 -6.98 -3.56
N VAL A 57 -5.61 -7.35 -2.31
CA VAL A 57 -6.36 -6.50 -1.37
C VAL A 57 -5.61 -5.19 -1.08
N VAL A 58 -4.30 -5.24 -0.80
CA VAL A 58 -3.47 -4.03 -0.61
C VAL A 58 -3.53 -3.13 -1.82
N ALA A 59 -3.35 -3.68 -3.04
CA ALA A 59 -3.36 -2.90 -4.26
C ALA A 59 -4.71 -2.17 -4.47
N VAL A 60 -5.83 -2.88 -4.30
CA VAL A 60 -7.17 -2.29 -4.44
C VAL A 60 -7.39 -1.20 -3.40
N LEU A 61 -7.08 -1.45 -2.12
CA LEU A 61 -7.23 -0.46 -1.06
C LEU A 61 -6.36 0.76 -1.30
N ALA A 62 -5.09 0.56 -1.68
CA ALA A 62 -4.15 1.64 -1.91
C ALA A 62 -4.58 2.53 -3.08
N LEU A 63 -5.01 1.93 -4.19
CA LEU A 63 -5.52 2.69 -5.34
C LEU A 63 -6.79 3.47 -4.98
N TRP A 64 -7.71 2.85 -4.23
CA TRP A 64 -8.92 3.50 -3.78
C TRP A 64 -8.64 4.70 -2.87
N VAL A 65 -7.77 4.54 -1.87
CA VAL A 65 -7.40 5.65 -0.97
C VAL A 65 -6.64 6.74 -1.74
N GLN A 66 -5.69 6.38 -2.60
CA GLN A 66 -4.91 7.35 -3.37
C GLN A 66 -5.78 8.15 -4.35
N SER A 67 -6.74 7.50 -5.02
CA SER A 67 -7.67 8.16 -5.95
C SER A 67 -8.57 9.20 -5.28
N ARG A 68 -8.82 9.06 -3.97
CA ARG A 68 -9.59 10.01 -3.17
C ARG A 68 -8.77 11.23 -2.75
N ARG A 69 -7.45 11.09 -2.61
CA ARG A 69 -6.52 12.17 -2.23
C ARG A 69 -5.35 12.30 -3.22
N PRO A 70 -5.62 12.53 -4.52
CA PRO A 70 -4.62 12.53 -5.60
C PRO A 70 -3.54 13.61 -5.45
N ALA A 71 -3.86 14.76 -4.85
CA ALA A 71 -2.90 15.83 -4.54
C ALA A 71 -1.93 15.48 -3.38
N MET A 72 -2.14 14.34 -2.71
CA MET A 72 -1.29 13.82 -1.64
C MET A 72 -0.65 12.49 -2.06
N PRO A 73 0.40 12.50 -2.91
CA PRO A 73 1.09 11.28 -3.35
C PRO A 73 1.88 10.58 -2.23
N ILE A 74 2.03 11.22 -1.06
CA ILE A 74 2.76 10.70 0.09
C ILE A 74 2.18 9.36 0.57
N TYR A 75 0.85 9.19 0.53
CA TYR A 75 0.20 7.93 0.88
C TYR A 75 0.65 6.81 -0.07
N GLY A 76 0.49 7.01 -1.39
CA GLY A 76 0.91 6.04 -2.41
C GLY A 76 2.40 5.72 -2.33
N ALA A 77 3.26 6.72 -2.15
CA ALA A 77 4.70 6.52 -1.98
C ALA A 77 5.03 5.63 -0.76
N THR A 78 4.30 5.80 0.35
CA THR A 78 4.51 4.99 1.55
C THR A 78 4.06 3.54 1.35
N VAL A 79 2.95 3.31 0.64
CA VAL A 79 2.53 1.95 0.30
C VAL A 79 3.53 1.29 -0.66
N VAL A 80 4.02 2.01 -1.68
CA VAL A 80 5.07 1.52 -2.59
C VAL A 80 6.30 1.09 -1.80
N TRP A 81 6.75 1.91 -0.85
CA TRP A 81 7.86 1.56 0.04
C TRP A 81 7.59 0.28 0.85
N ALA A 82 6.39 0.11 1.39
CA ALA A 82 6.01 -1.13 2.09
C ALA A 82 6.02 -2.35 1.15
N LEU A 83 5.53 -2.21 -0.09
CA LEU A 83 5.57 -3.29 -1.08
C LEU A 83 7.01 -3.69 -1.44
N LEU A 84 7.93 -2.73 -1.53
CA LEU A 84 9.36 -3.02 -1.75
C LEU A 84 9.95 -3.82 -0.57
N GLY A 85 9.51 -3.57 0.67
CA GLY A 85 9.84 -4.40 1.82
C GLY A 85 9.39 -5.86 1.64
N ILE A 86 8.19 -6.09 1.08
CA ILE A 86 7.69 -7.44 0.76
C ILE A 86 8.55 -8.09 -0.33
N VAL A 87 8.94 -7.35 -1.36
CA VAL A 87 9.85 -7.85 -2.42
C VAL A 87 11.16 -8.32 -1.78
N ALA A 88 11.79 -7.46 -0.97
CA ALA A 88 13.07 -7.77 -0.32
C ALA A 88 12.96 -9.01 0.59
N ALA A 89 11.87 -9.14 1.34
CA ALA A 89 11.67 -10.26 2.26
C ALA A 89 11.37 -11.59 1.57
N ASN A 90 10.92 -11.59 0.31
CA ASN A 90 10.45 -12.81 -0.37
C ASN A 90 11.26 -13.15 -1.63
N TRP A 91 12.32 -12.38 -1.96
CA TRP A 91 13.03 -12.52 -3.23
C TRP A 91 13.65 -13.90 -3.43
N LEU A 92 14.16 -14.53 -2.36
CA LEU A 92 14.83 -15.82 -2.40
C LEU A 92 13.88 -17.00 -2.11
N ASP A 93 12.91 -16.82 -1.21
CA ASP A 93 12.08 -17.92 -0.72
C ASP A 93 10.76 -18.08 -1.48
N LEU A 94 10.11 -16.97 -1.86
CA LEU A 94 8.78 -16.95 -2.45
C LEU A 94 8.76 -16.01 -3.66
N GLN A 95 9.55 -16.35 -4.67
CA GLN A 95 9.75 -15.54 -5.88
C GLN A 95 8.45 -15.08 -6.56
N PRO A 96 7.38 -15.90 -6.69
CA PRO A 96 6.11 -15.44 -7.26
C PRO A 96 5.47 -14.29 -6.46
N VAL A 97 5.57 -14.32 -5.13
CA VAL A 97 5.06 -13.26 -4.24
C VAL A 97 5.89 -12.00 -4.41
N ALA A 98 7.21 -12.12 -4.49
CA ALA A 98 8.11 -11.00 -4.70
C ALA A 98 7.86 -10.31 -6.05
N ILE A 99 7.69 -11.08 -7.14
CA ILE A 99 7.36 -10.55 -8.46
C ILE A 99 6.00 -9.84 -8.45
N ALA A 100 4.98 -10.45 -7.83
CA ALA A 100 3.65 -9.84 -7.72
C ALA A 100 3.69 -8.53 -6.91
N ALA A 101 4.43 -8.50 -5.80
CA ALA A 101 4.62 -7.29 -4.99
C ALA A 101 5.35 -6.19 -5.78
N LEU A 102 6.38 -6.55 -6.55
CA LEU A 102 7.10 -5.61 -7.40
C LEU A 102 6.21 -5.03 -8.50
N ALA A 103 5.43 -5.87 -9.19
CA ALA A 103 4.47 -5.43 -10.18
C ALA A 103 3.43 -4.47 -9.57
N GLY A 104 2.89 -4.82 -8.40
CA GLY A 104 1.98 -3.95 -7.64
C GLY A 104 2.61 -2.62 -7.26
N ALA A 105 3.87 -2.62 -6.81
CA ALA A 105 4.62 -1.42 -6.46
C ALA A 105 4.80 -0.49 -7.67
N VAL A 106 5.20 -1.04 -8.83
CA VAL A 106 5.36 -0.28 -10.07
C VAL A 106 4.03 0.33 -10.51
N VAL A 107 2.96 -0.47 -10.58
CA VAL A 107 1.63 0.01 -10.98
C VAL A 107 1.15 1.11 -10.05
N LEU A 108 1.26 0.92 -8.73
CA LEU A 108 0.83 1.92 -7.76
C LEU A 108 1.67 3.19 -7.83
N ALA A 109 3.00 3.08 -8.03
CA ALA A 109 3.88 4.23 -8.19
C ALA A 109 3.50 5.07 -9.41
N VAL A 110 3.34 4.43 -10.58
CA VAL A 110 2.94 5.08 -11.83
C VAL A 110 1.60 5.77 -11.67
N LEU A 111 0.59 5.06 -11.14
CA LEU A 111 -0.76 5.63 -10.98
C LEU A 111 -0.77 6.77 -9.96
N THR A 112 -0.01 6.67 -8.87
CA THR A 112 0.15 7.75 -7.88
C THR A 112 0.75 8.99 -8.55
N LEU A 113 1.81 8.83 -9.34
CA LEU A 113 2.45 9.93 -10.04
C LEU A 113 1.54 10.58 -11.08
N VAL A 114 0.87 9.76 -11.91
CA VAL A 114 -0.09 10.24 -12.93
C VAL A 114 -1.24 11.02 -12.28
N MET A 115 -1.78 10.51 -11.17
CA MET A 115 -2.85 11.19 -10.43
C MET A 115 -2.37 12.51 -9.82
N ALA A 116 -1.13 12.57 -9.32
CA ALA A 116 -0.57 13.78 -8.75
C ALA A 116 -0.35 14.86 -9.81
N ILE A 117 0.20 14.49 -10.97
CA ILE A 117 0.45 15.41 -12.09
C ILE A 117 -0.85 15.96 -12.68
N ARG A 118 -1.88 15.12 -12.84
CA ARG A 118 -3.16 15.55 -13.42
C ARG A 118 -3.96 16.54 -12.56
N LYS A 119 -3.59 16.70 -11.29
CA LYS A 119 -4.33 17.51 -10.31
C LYS A 119 -3.49 18.60 -9.65
N ALA A 120 -2.22 18.71 -10.04
CA ALA A 120 -1.35 19.84 -9.76
C ALA A 120 -1.54 20.92 -10.82
#